data_AF-A0A7K0IA09-F1
#
_entry.id   AF-A0A7K0IA09-F1
#
_cell.length_a   1.000
_cell.length_b   1.000
_cell.length_c   1.000
_cell.angle_alpha   90.00
_cell.angle_beta   90.00
_cell.angle_gamma   90.00
#
_symmetry.space_group_name_H-M   'P 1'
#
loop_
_entity.id
_entity.type
_entity.pdbx_description
1 polymer ?
#
loop_
_entity_poly.entity_id
_entity_poly.type
_entity_poly.pdbx_seq_one_letter_code
_entity_poly.pdbx_strand_id
1 'polypeptide(L)'
;MEFIMAFLVGGTLCLLFQIVADATKAPVPLILLVGLALGGILTPFGIMDQLAEWGGAGFTIMVVGAGQAVCATTQAALAGNPWPLLSVIGVFLALTAIGLGCGSGYCALHKQDDNAHGDDAAEKQATIARQ
;
A
#
# COMPACT_ATOMS: atom_id res chain seq x y z
N MET A 1 -14.73 23.66 2.78
CA MET A 1 -13.29 23.93 2.90
C MET A 1 -12.52 22.65 3.21
N GLU A 2 -13.02 21.76 4.07
CA GLU A 2 -12.37 20.49 4.45
C GLU A 2 -12.11 19.53 3.29
N PHE A 3 -13.02 19.40 2.32
CA PHE A 3 -12.79 18.52 1.15
C PHE A 3 -11.59 18.96 0.28
N ILE A 4 -11.36 20.27 0.16
CA ILE A 4 -10.22 20.81 -0.59
C ILE A 4 -8.93 20.52 0.16
N MET A 5 -8.93 20.67 1.49
CA MET A 5 -7.77 20.33 2.32
C MET A 5 -7.49 18.81 2.31
N ALA A 6 -8.53 17.97 2.40
CA ALA A 6 -8.39 16.52 2.30
C ALA A 6 -7.80 16.08 0.95
N PHE A 7 -8.23 16.72 -0.15
CA PHE A 7 -7.68 16.47 -1.48
C PHE A 7 -6.22 16.94 -1.58
N LEU A 8 -5.88 18.13 -1.07
CA LEU A 8 -4.51 18.64 -1.08
C LEU A 8 -3.58 17.77 -0.23
N VAL A 9 -3.98 17.40 0.98
CA VAL A 9 -3.17 16.57 1.89
C VAL A 9 -2.98 15.17 1.28
N GLY A 10 -4.05 14.53 0.80
CA GLY A 10 -3.93 13.22 0.14
C GLY A 10 -3.09 13.27 -1.14
N GLY A 11 -3.29 14.30 -1.98
CA GLY A 11 -2.56 14.48 -3.24
C GLY A 11 -1.09 14.80 -3.04
N THR A 12 -0.75 15.71 -2.11
CA THR A 12 0.65 16.02 -1.78
C THR A 12 1.36 14.85 -1.14
N LEU A 13 0.69 14.09 -0.27
CA LEU A 13 1.26 12.89 0.32
C LEU A 13 1.49 11.79 -0.74
N CYS A 14 0.57 11.63 -1.69
CA CYS A 14 0.76 10.73 -2.83
C CYS A 14 1.96 11.12 -3.69
N LEU A 15 2.11 12.42 -4.00
CA LEU A 15 3.27 12.94 -4.72
C LEU A 15 4.58 12.68 -3.97
N LEU A 16 4.61 12.86 -2.64
CA LEU A 16 5.78 12.54 -1.82
C LEU A 16 6.15 11.05 -1.92
N PHE A 17 5.18 10.14 -1.82
CA PHE A 17 5.44 8.71 -1.98
C PHE A 17 5.90 8.34 -3.39
N GLN A 18 5.38 8.99 -4.42
CA GLN A 18 5.85 8.83 -5.80
C GLN A 18 7.30 9.30 -5.97
N ILE A 19 7.68 10.44 -5.39
CA ILE A 19 9.06 10.94 -5.39
C ILE A 19 10.00 9.96 -4.67
N VAL A 20 9.58 9.44 -3.52
CA VAL A 20 10.37 8.44 -2.78
C VAL A 20 10.50 7.15 -3.61
N ALA A 21 9.44 6.71 -4.28
CA ALA A 21 9.49 5.53 -5.14
C ALA A 21 10.47 5.71 -6.30
N ASP A 22 10.45 6.87 -6.96
CA ASP A 22 11.34 7.19 -8.07
C ASP A 22 12.81 7.33 -7.62
N ALA A 23 13.04 7.96 -6.46
CA ALA A 23 14.37 8.13 -5.88
C ALA A 23 15.00 6.80 -5.44
N THR A 24 14.20 5.87 -4.91
CA THR A 24 14.74 4.63 -4.32
C THR A 24 14.88 3.50 -5.35
N LYS A 25 14.26 3.63 -6.55
CA LYS A 25 14.09 2.52 -7.54
C LYS A 25 13.59 1.21 -6.92
N ALA A 26 13.04 1.27 -5.73
CA ALA A 26 12.64 0.11 -4.96
C ALA A 26 11.29 -0.40 -5.48
N PRO A 27 11.02 -1.71 -5.37
CA PRO A 27 9.74 -2.25 -5.76
C PRO A 27 8.63 -1.60 -4.93
N VAL A 28 7.55 -1.18 -5.59
CA VAL A 28 6.39 -0.50 -4.99
C VAL A 28 5.91 -1.12 -3.68
N PRO A 29 5.83 -2.46 -3.52
CA PRO A 29 5.43 -3.09 -2.25
C PRO A 29 6.30 -2.70 -1.04
N LEU A 30 7.59 -2.48 -1.24
CA LEU A 30 8.54 -2.19 -0.16
C LEU A 30 8.34 -0.76 0.36
N ILE A 31 8.09 0.18 -0.54
CA ILE A 31 7.77 1.58 -0.19
C ILE A 31 6.45 1.65 0.59
N LEU A 32 5.45 0.87 0.19
CA LEU A 32 4.17 0.78 0.90
C LEU A 32 4.36 0.20 2.32
N LEU A 33 5.23 -0.80 2.49
CA LEU A 33 5.53 -1.38 3.79
C LEU A 33 6.26 -0.37 4.70
N VAL A 34 7.20 0.39 4.15
CA VAL A 34 7.87 1.48 4.89
C VAL A 34 6.86 2.54 5.30
N GLY A 35 5.93 2.92 4.41
CA GLY A 35 4.85 3.86 4.72
C GLY A 35 3.93 3.36 5.84
N LEU A 36 3.58 2.07 5.82
CA LEU A 36 2.81 1.42 6.90
C LEU A 36 3.56 1.47 8.24
N ALA A 37 4.85 1.11 8.22
CA ALA A 37 5.70 1.11 9.41
C ALA A 37 5.88 2.53 9.98
N LEU A 38 6.12 3.51 9.12
CA LEU A 38 6.22 4.92 9.50
C LEU A 38 4.92 5.42 10.13
N GLY A 39 3.76 5.07 9.59
CA GLY A 39 2.47 5.43 10.18
C GLY A 39 2.26 4.84 11.58
N GLY A 40 2.70 3.60 11.79
CA GLY A 40 2.67 2.97 13.12
C GLY A 40 3.64 3.63 14.11
N ILE A 41 4.85 3.97 13.67
CA ILE A 41 5.88 4.60 14.53
C ILE A 41 5.53 6.05 14.88
N LEU A 42 4.95 6.81 13.95
CA LEU A 42 4.56 8.22 14.19
C LEU A 42 3.26 8.36 15.01
N THR A 43 2.48 7.30 15.16
CA THR A 43 1.24 7.29 15.94
C THR A 43 1.43 7.75 17.40
N PRO A 44 2.33 7.14 18.20
CA PRO A 44 2.52 7.55 19.59
C PRO A 44 3.03 8.99 19.76
N PHE A 45 3.56 9.62 18.71
CA PHE A 45 3.98 11.03 18.74
C PHE A 45 2.84 12.02 18.50
N GLY A 46 1.61 11.57 18.22
CA GLY A 46 0.42 12.42 18.05
C GLY A 46 0.37 13.25 16.76
N ILE A 47 1.40 13.16 15.92
CA ILE A 47 1.49 13.84 14.62
C ILE A 47 0.44 13.29 13.64
N MET A 48 0.12 12.00 13.77
CA MET A 48 -0.82 11.30 12.90
C MET A 48 -2.26 11.75 13.11
N ASP A 49 -2.67 12.04 14.35
CA ASP A 49 -4.02 12.53 14.66
C ASP A 49 -4.28 13.91 14.03
N GLN A 50 -3.30 14.82 14.12
CA GLN A 50 -3.41 16.16 13.51
C GLN A 50 -3.47 16.07 11.97
N LEU A 51 -2.68 15.17 11.37
CA LEU A 51 -2.75 14.91 9.94
C LEU A 51 -4.06 14.24 9.53
N ALA A 52 -4.63 13.37 10.37
CA ALA A 52 -5.91 12.74 10.12
C ALA A 52 -7.07 13.74 10.19
N GLU A 53 -7.03 14.70 11.12
CA GLU A 53 -8.02 15.78 11.23
C GLU A 53 -7.97 16.72 10.01
N TRP A 54 -6.78 17.03 9.50
CA TRP A 54 -6.61 17.91 8.34
C TRP A 54 -6.84 17.20 7.00
N GLY A 55 -6.40 15.95 6.90
CA GLY A 55 -6.50 15.11 5.71
C GLY A 55 -7.84 14.38 5.57
N GLY A 56 -8.63 14.31 6.64
CA GLY A 56 -9.92 13.64 6.68
C GLY A 56 -9.89 12.26 6.03
N ALA A 57 -10.90 11.97 5.20
CA ALA A 57 -11.02 10.70 4.48
C ALA A 57 -9.82 10.40 3.56
N GLY A 58 -9.13 11.42 3.04
CA GLY A 58 -7.99 11.25 2.14
C GLY A 58 -6.78 10.60 2.83
N PHE A 59 -6.58 10.86 4.11
CA PHE A 59 -5.50 10.26 4.90
C PHE A 59 -5.84 8.84 5.35
N THR A 60 -7.11 8.59 5.71
CA THR A 60 -7.55 7.29 6.25
C THR A 60 -7.44 6.14 5.24
N ILE A 61 -7.61 6.44 3.95
CA ILE A 61 -7.56 5.46 2.85
C ILE A 61 -6.10 5.15 2.47
N MET A 62 -5.16 5.98 2.88
CA MET A 62 -3.75 5.82 2.55
C MET A 62 -3.06 4.77 3.44
N VAL A 63 -1.99 4.14 2.93
CA VAL A 63 -1.26 3.07 3.65
C VAL A 63 -0.72 3.52 5.01
N VAL A 64 -0.43 4.82 5.15
CA VAL A 64 0.02 5.45 6.40
C VAL A 64 -1.10 5.42 7.45
N GLY A 65 -2.35 5.67 7.06
CA GLY A 65 -3.52 5.56 7.92
C GLY A 65 -3.78 4.12 8.41
N ALA A 66 -3.50 3.12 7.55
CA ALA A 66 -3.54 1.72 7.97
C ALA A 66 -2.51 1.42 9.08
N GLY A 67 -1.32 2.05 9.05
CA GLY A 67 -0.30 1.91 10.09
C GLY A 67 -0.76 2.48 11.43
N GLN A 68 -1.48 3.60 11.39
CA GLN A 68 -2.14 4.23 12.55
C GLN A 68 -3.16 3.28 13.19
N ALA A 69 -4.02 2.67 12.36
CA ALA A 69 -5.01 1.69 12.80
C ALA A 69 -4.38 0.44 13.44
N VAL A 70 -3.27 -0.06 12.89
CA VAL A 70 -2.53 -1.19 13.48
C VAL A 70 -1.99 -0.84 14.88
N CYS A 71 -1.44 0.36 15.05
CA CYS A 71 -0.98 0.82 16.36
C CYS A 71 -2.15 0.94 17.35
N ALA A 72 -3.25 1.58 16.96
CA ALA A 72 -4.44 1.75 17.79
C ALA A 72 -5.09 0.42 18.21
N THR A 73 -5.20 -0.54 17.29
CA THR A 73 -5.73 -1.88 17.60
C THR A 73 -4.80 -2.69 18.50
N THR A 74 -3.49 -2.50 18.38
CA THR A 74 -2.50 -3.11 19.27
C THR A 74 -2.60 -2.52 20.68
N GLN A 75 -2.75 -1.21 20.81
CA GLN A 75 -3.02 -0.55 22.09
C GLN A 75 -4.31 -1.06 22.73
N ALA A 76 -5.38 -1.22 21.95
CA ALA A 76 -6.65 -1.77 22.43
C ALA A 76 -6.51 -3.23 22.90
N ALA A 77 -5.70 -4.04 22.23
CA ALA A 77 -5.39 -5.40 22.65
C ALA A 77 -4.63 -5.44 23.98
N LEU A 78 -3.64 -4.55 24.17
CA LEU A 78 -2.95 -4.40 25.46
C LEU A 78 -3.88 -3.90 26.57
N ALA A 79 -4.90 -3.10 26.23
CA ALA A 79 -5.94 -2.64 27.16
C ALA A 79 -6.99 -3.71 27.51
N GLY A 80 -6.85 -4.94 27.01
CA GLY A 80 -7.72 -6.07 27.34
C GLY A 80 -8.88 -6.31 26.38
N ASN A 81 -8.97 -5.58 25.25
CA ASN A 81 -9.97 -5.82 24.21
C ASN A 81 -9.29 -6.29 22.91
N PRO A 82 -9.15 -7.60 22.68
CA PRO A 82 -8.46 -8.14 21.50
C PRO A 82 -9.31 -8.13 20.22
N TRP A 83 -10.59 -7.76 20.31
CA TRP A 83 -11.52 -7.79 19.17
C TRP A 83 -11.05 -6.96 17.95
N PRO A 84 -10.52 -5.73 18.13
CA PRO A 84 -10.04 -4.92 17.02
C PRO A 84 -8.81 -5.54 16.34
N LEU A 85 -7.91 -6.15 17.11
CA LEU A 85 -6.72 -6.79 16.57
C LEU A 85 -7.09 -7.99 15.67
N LEU A 86 -8.07 -8.79 16.10
CA LEU A 86 -8.56 -9.90 15.30
C LEU A 86 -9.17 -9.43 13.97
N SER A 87 -9.87 -8.29 13.98
CA SER A 87 -10.43 -7.72 12.75
C SER A 87 -9.35 -7.33 11.74
N VAL A 88 -8.25 -6.72 12.21
CA VAL A 88 -7.11 -6.33 11.35
C VAL A 88 -6.43 -7.56 10.77
N ILE A 89 -6.13 -8.56 11.60
CA ILE A 89 -5.54 -9.83 11.14
C ILE A 89 -6.46 -10.51 10.11
N GLY A 90 -7.77 -10.53 10.36
CA GLY A 90 -8.76 -11.09 9.43
C GLY A 90 -8.74 -10.41 8.06
N VAL A 91 -8.66 -9.07 8.03
CA VAL A 91 -8.57 -8.31 6.77
C VAL A 91 -7.29 -8.63 6.00
N PHE A 92 -6.13 -8.68 6.68
CA PHE A 92 -4.86 -9.02 6.02
C PHE A 92 -4.85 -10.46 5.46
N LEU A 93 -5.43 -11.43 6.19
CA LEU A 93 -5.58 -12.80 5.71
C LEU A 93 -6.52 -12.88 4.51
N ALA A 94 -7.65 -12.18 4.54
CA ALA A 94 -8.59 -12.14 3.43
C ALA A 94 -7.96 -11.51 2.18
N LEU A 95 -7.25 -10.40 2.32
CA LEU A 95 -6.51 -9.76 1.22
C LEU A 95 -5.44 -10.68 0.62
N THR A 96 -4.72 -11.42 1.47
CA THR A 96 -3.72 -12.40 1.02
C THR A 96 -4.36 -13.54 0.23
N ALA A 97 -5.51 -14.05 0.68
CA ALA A 97 -6.26 -15.09 -0.01
C ALA A 97 -6.80 -14.61 -1.37
N ILE A 98 -7.33 -13.37 -1.43
CA ILE A 98 -7.78 -12.75 -2.69
C ILE A 98 -6.60 -12.58 -3.65
N GLY A 99 -5.45 -12.14 -3.16
CA GLY A 99 -4.23 -12.00 -3.97
C GLY A 99 -3.74 -13.34 -4.54
N LEU A 100 -3.74 -14.40 -3.72
CA LEU A 100 -3.40 -15.76 -4.18
C LEU A 100 -4.40 -16.28 -5.21
N GLY A 101 -5.70 -16.06 -5.01
CA GLY A 101 -6.74 -16.47 -5.95
C GLY A 101 -6.64 -15.73 -7.29
N CYS A 102 -6.47 -14.41 -7.25
CA CYS A 102 -6.30 -13.59 -8.45
C CYS A 102 -4.99 -13.94 -9.17
N GLY A 103 -3.88 -14.10 -8.45
CA GLY A 103 -2.58 -14.44 -9.04
C GLY A 103 -2.54 -15.84 -9.67
N SER A 104 -3.12 -16.85 -9.00
CA SER A 104 -3.22 -18.20 -9.57
C SER A 104 -4.15 -18.24 -10.79
N GLY A 105 -5.27 -17.50 -10.75
CA GLY A 105 -6.14 -17.32 -11.91
C GLY A 105 -5.45 -16.59 -13.07
N TYR A 106 -4.68 -15.54 -12.78
CA TYR A 106 -3.92 -14.79 -13.79
C TYR A 106 -2.87 -15.68 -14.46
N CYS A 107 -2.10 -16.46 -13.69
CA CYS A 107 -1.16 -17.44 -14.24
C CYS A 107 -1.86 -18.57 -15.02
N ALA A 108 -3.07 -18.99 -14.64
CA ALA A 108 -3.82 -20.01 -15.37
C ALA A 108 -4.36 -19.50 -16.71
N LEU A 109 -4.74 -18.22 -16.80
CA LEU A 109 -5.20 -17.58 -18.04
C LEU A 109 -4.03 -17.15 -18.93
N HIS A 110 -2.99 -16.56 -18.36
CA HIS A 110 -1.79 -16.17 -19.10
C HIS A 110 -0.86 -17.33 -19.43
N LYS A 111 -1.01 -18.55 -18.91
CA LYS A 111 -0.27 -19.71 -19.45
C LYS A 111 -0.60 -20.00 -20.93
N GLN A 112 -1.71 -19.46 -21.44
CA GLN A 112 -2.05 -19.50 -22.86
C GLN A 112 -1.43 -18.34 -23.67
N ASP A 113 -1.11 -17.22 -23.01
CA ASP A 113 -0.46 -16.03 -23.62
C ASP A 113 1.05 -15.92 -23.33
N ASP A 114 1.62 -16.64 -22.35
CA ASP A 114 3.06 -16.61 -22.00
C ASP A 114 3.90 -17.27 -23.12
N ASN A 115 3.33 -18.27 -23.82
CA ASN A 115 3.91 -18.80 -25.06
C ASN A 115 3.89 -17.80 -26.24
N ALA A 116 3.12 -16.70 -26.16
CA ALA A 116 2.99 -15.70 -27.23
C ALA A 116 3.67 -14.36 -26.87
N HIS A 117 3.53 -13.86 -25.63
CA HIS A 117 4.12 -12.60 -25.17
C HIS A 117 5.57 -12.72 -24.68
N GLY A 118 6.03 -13.93 -24.32
CA GLY A 118 7.44 -14.18 -24.00
C GLY A 118 8.37 -14.03 -25.22
N ASP A 119 7.86 -14.31 -26.42
CA ASP A 119 8.60 -14.19 -27.69
C ASP A 119 8.71 -12.72 -28.15
N ASP A 120 7.60 -11.95 -28.05
CA ASP A 120 7.53 -10.53 -28.44
C ASP A 120 8.41 -9.60 -27.57
N ALA A 121 8.51 -9.87 -26.26
CA ALA A 121 9.36 -9.08 -25.37
C ALA A 121 10.85 -9.35 -25.60
N ALA A 122 11.20 -10.60 -25.90
CA ALA A 122 12.56 -11.02 -26.24
C ALA A 122 13.01 -10.45 -27.60
N GLU A 123 12.14 -10.43 -28.60
CA GLU A 123 12.42 -9.88 -29.94
C GLU A 123 12.63 -8.35 -29.90
N LYS A 124 11.83 -7.62 -29.11
CA LYS A 124 11.99 -6.17 -28.93
C LYS A 124 13.28 -5.82 -28.19
N GLN A 125 13.69 -6.60 -27.20
CA GLN A 125 14.97 -6.39 -26.52
C GLN A 125 16.17 -6.72 -27.43
N ALA A 126 16.07 -7.74 -28.28
CA ALA A 126 17.12 -8.09 -29.24
C ALA A 126 17.30 -7.05 -30.37
N THR A 127 16.22 -6.39 -30.79
CA THR A 127 16.25 -5.33 -31.82
C THR A 127 16.89 -4.05 -31.29
N ILE A 128 16.60 -3.66 -30.05
CA ILE A 128 17.19 -2.47 -29.41
C ILE A 128 18.70 -2.67 -29.16
N ALA A 129 19.17 -3.90 -28.95
CA ALA A 129 20.60 -4.21 -28.76
C ALA A 129 21.42 -4.22 -30.07
N ARG A 130 20.78 -4.11 -31.24
CA ARG A 130 21.44 -4.09 -32.57
C ARG A 130 21.48 -2.70 -33.23
N GLN A 131 20.87 -1.69 -32.63
CA GLN A 131 20.96 -0.28 -33.07
C GLN A 131 21.95 0.50 -32.21
#